data_AF-A0A183KP00-F1
#
_entry.id   AF-A0A183KP00-F1
#
_cell.length_a   1.000
_cell.length_b   1.000
_cell.length_c   1.000
_cell.angle_alpha   90.00
_cell.angle_beta   90.00
_cell.angle_gamma   90.00
#
_symmetry.space_group_name_H-M   'P 1'
#
loop_
_entity.id
_entity.type
_entity.pdbx_description
1 polymer ?
#
loop_
_entity_poly.entity_id
_entity_poly.type
_entity_poly.pdbx_seq_one_letter_code
_entity_poly.pdbx_strand_id
1 'polypeptide(L)'
;MLFFIYCIVGMQVFGNIKTDPHSQLNNHNNFQTFGDGILLLFRCATGENWQEIMLDCAAGKECEGSGESCGSSYTYLYFSTFNFLCSFIMLNLFVAVIMDNFDYLTRDSSILGPHHLDEFVRVWAEYDPGAT
;
A
#
# COMPACT_ATOMS: atom_id res chain seq x y z
N MET A 1 -0.07 4.22 -7.82
CA MET A 1 0.55 3.74 -9.09
C MET A 1 1.14 2.34 -8.97
N LEU A 2 1.93 2.00 -7.95
CA LEU A 2 2.52 0.65 -7.77
C LEU A 2 1.46 -0.47 -7.87
N PHE A 3 0.42 -0.39 -7.04
CA PHE A 3 -0.69 -1.35 -7.02
C PHE A 3 -1.36 -1.52 -8.38
N PHE A 4 -1.59 -0.43 -9.09
CA PHE A 4 -2.22 -0.45 -10.41
C PHE A 4 -1.37 -1.23 -11.42
N ILE A 5 -0.07 -0.92 -11.50
CA ILE A 5 0.86 -1.57 -12.44
C ILE A 5 0.96 -3.06 -12.12
N TYR A 6 1.19 -3.40 -10.86
CA TYR A 6 1.31 -4.80 -10.43
C TYR A 6 0.00 -5.55 -10.67
N CYS A 7 -1.17 -4.96 -10.38
CA CYS A 7 -2.45 -5.62 -10.63
C CYS A 7 -2.62 -5.99 -12.10
N ILE A 8 -2.35 -5.06 -13.02
CA ILE A 8 -2.47 -5.34 -14.46
C ILE A 8 -1.50 -6.45 -14.87
N VAL A 9 -0.25 -6.41 -14.43
CA VAL A 9 0.73 -7.46 -14.73
C VAL A 9 0.30 -8.81 -14.13
N GLY A 10 -0.16 -8.82 -12.88
CA GLY A 10 -0.63 -10.02 -12.19
C GLY A 10 -1.83 -10.65 -12.87
N MET A 11 -2.79 -9.86 -13.34
CA MET A 11 -3.92 -10.35 -14.14
C MET A 11 -3.46 -11.00 -15.45
N GLN A 12 -2.47 -10.41 -16.14
CA GLN A 12 -1.98 -10.98 -17.41
C GLN A 12 -1.20 -12.29 -17.22
N VAL A 13 -0.47 -12.44 -16.10
CA VAL A 13 0.40 -13.60 -15.87
C VAL A 13 -0.31 -14.71 -15.10
N PHE A 14 -1.16 -14.37 -14.12
CA PHE A 14 -1.75 -15.30 -13.16
C PHE A 14 -3.28 -15.37 -13.24
N GLY A 15 -3.94 -14.56 -14.08
CA GLY A 15 -5.41 -14.49 -14.13
C GLY A 15 -6.12 -15.76 -14.57
N ASN A 16 -5.43 -16.68 -15.26
CA ASN A 16 -6.00 -17.94 -15.73
C ASN A 16 -5.76 -19.13 -14.77
N ILE A 17 -5.11 -18.91 -13.62
CA ILE A 17 -4.89 -19.98 -12.64
C ILE A 17 -6.23 -20.35 -12.01
N LYS A 18 -6.52 -21.66 -11.95
CA LYS A 18 -7.72 -22.20 -11.33
C LYS A 18 -7.74 -21.88 -9.84
N THR A 19 -8.88 -21.41 -9.36
CA THR A 19 -9.12 -21.15 -7.94
C THR A 19 -9.49 -22.44 -7.21
N ASP A 20 -8.90 -22.65 -6.04
CA ASP A 20 -9.21 -23.76 -5.13
C ASP A 20 -9.62 -23.19 -3.74
N PRO A 21 -10.83 -23.51 -3.24
CA PRO A 21 -11.30 -23.12 -1.91
C PRO A 21 -10.36 -23.49 -0.75
N HIS A 22 -9.49 -24.49 -0.93
CA HIS A 22 -8.54 -24.95 0.08
C HIS A 22 -7.14 -24.32 -0.05
N SER A 23 -6.90 -23.54 -1.10
CA SER A 23 -5.62 -22.87 -1.34
C SER A 23 -5.69 -21.38 -0.98
N GLN A 24 -4.54 -20.68 -1.03
CA GLN A 24 -4.57 -19.23 -0.92
C GLN A 24 -5.20 -18.59 -2.16
N LEU A 25 -5.13 -19.25 -3.33
CA LEU A 25 -5.78 -18.77 -4.55
C LEU A 25 -7.23 -19.28 -4.62
N ASN A 26 -8.17 -18.47 -4.14
CA ASN A 26 -9.59 -18.84 -4.10
C ASN A 26 -10.47 -17.75 -4.75
N ASN A 27 -11.78 -17.96 -4.76
CA ASN A 27 -12.73 -17.05 -5.41
C ASN A 27 -12.69 -15.60 -4.88
N HIS A 28 -12.13 -15.38 -3.69
CA HIS A 28 -11.99 -14.05 -3.09
C HIS A 28 -10.54 -13.54 -3.08
N ASN A 29 -9.58 -14.36 -3.51
CA ASN A 29 -8.16 -14.05 -3.50
C ASN A 29 -7.50 -14.59 -4.77
N ASN A 30 -7.68 -13.87 -5.88
CA ASN A 30 -7.20 -14.26 -7.20
C ASN A 30 -6.86 -13.04 -8.06
N PHE A 31 -6.40 -13.30 -9.29
CA PHE A 31 -6.08 -12.28 -10.30
C PHE A 31 -7.04 -12.32 -11.51
N GLN A 32 -8.24 -12.88 -11.38
CA GLN A 32 -9.20 -12.99 -12.49
C GLN A 32 -9.82 -11.62 -12.83
N THR A 33 -10.07 -10.79 -11.81
CA THR A 33 -10.61 -9.45 -11.98
C THR A 33 -9.68 -8.39 -11.40
N PHE A 34 -9.85 -7.15 -11.85
CA PHE A 34 -9.04 -6.03 -11.36
C PHE A 34 -9.30 -5.73 -9.88
N GLY A 35 -10.55 -5.85 -9.42
CA GLY A 35 -10.91 -5.63 -8.02
C GLY A 35 -10.25 -6.65 -7.10
N ASP A 36 -10.38 -7.93 -7.45
CA ASP A 36 -9.82 -9.04 -6.67
C ASP A 36 -8.29 -8.99 -6.67
N GLY A 37 -7.68 -8.68 -7.83
CA GLY A 37 -6.23 -8.51 -7.93
C GLY A 37 -5.68 -7.37 -7.06
N ILE A 38 -6.40 -6.25 -6.97
CA ILE A 38 -6.04 -5.15 -6.06
C ILE A 38 -6.17 -5.58 -4.60
N LEU A 39 -7.24 -6.29 -4.23
CA LEU A 39 -7.45 -6.75 -2.86
C LEU A 39 -6.39 -7.79 -2.44
N LEU A 40 -6.04 -8.72 -3.33
CA LEU A 40 -4.96 -9.67 -3.13
C LEU A 40 -3.62 -8.94 -2.92
N LEU A 41 -3.31 -7.95 -3.75
CA LEU A 41 -2.08 -7.17 -3.58
C LEU A 41 -2.09 -6.35 -2.29
N PHE A 42 -3.24 -5.87 -1.83
CA PHE A 42 -3.39 -5.21 -0.53
C PHE A 42 -3.10 -6.18 0.63
N ARG A 43 -3.61 -7.41 0.55
CA ARG A 43 -3.29 -8.48 1.49
C ARG A 43 -1.79 -8.79 1.51
N CYS A 44 -1.14 -8.82 0.35
CA CYS A 44 0.32 -8.98 0.29
C CYS A 44 1.06 -7.78 0.92
N ALA A 45 0.58 -6.55 0.70
CA ALA A 45 1.20 -5.34 1.23
C ALA A 45 1.15 -5.23 2.76
N THR A 46 0.16 -5.85 3.41
CA THR A 46 0.10 -5.98 4.88
C THR A 46 1.01 -7.10 5.40
N GLY A 47 1.63 -7.89 4.51
CA GLY A 47 2.50 -9.01 4.85
C GLY A 47 1.75 -10.31 5.16
N GLU A 48 0.45 -10.39 4.89
CA GLU A 48 -0.36 -11.55 5.24
C GLU A 48 -0.22 -12.66 4.19
N ASN A 49 0.38 -13.80 4.58
CA ASN A 49 0.50 -15.04 3.79
C ASN A 49 0.96 -14.88 2.33
N TRP A 50 1.68 -13.80 2.03
CA TRP A 50 2.10 -13.48 0.66
C TRP A 50 3.04 -14.54 0.08
N GLN A 51 3.81 -15.23 0.92
CA GLN A 51 4.69 -16.32 0.48
C GLN A 51 3.87 -17.51 -0.03
N GLU A 52 2.77 -17.85 0.64
CA GLU A 52 1.88 -18.93 0.23
C GLU A 52 1.16 -18.56 -1.06
N ILE A 53 0.68 -17.31 -1.19
CA ILE A 53 0.09 -16.79 -2.44
C ILE A 53 1.09 -16.88 -3.60
N MET A 54 2.36 -16.53 -3.35
CA MET A 54 3.44 -16.63 -4.34
C MET A 54 3.65 -18.08 -4.80
N LEU A 55 3.66 -19.04 -3.86
CA LEU A 55 3.76 -20.47 -4.18
C LEU A 55 2.54 -20.99 -4.93
N ASP A 56 1.36 -20.44 -4.64
CA ASP A 56 0.13 -20.76 -5.36
C ASP A 56 0.05 -20.19 -6.78
N CYS A 57 0.94 -19.24 -7.11
CA CYS A 57 1.12 -18.71 -8.46
C CYS A 57 2.29 -19.34 -9.24
N ALA A 58 3.02 -20.31 -8.64
CA ALA A 58 4.18 -20.95 -9.26
C ALA A 58 3.82 -21.80 -10.49
N ALA A 59 4.81 -22.16 -11.29
CA ALA A 59 4.61 -23.02 -12.45
C ALA A 59 4.09 -24.41 -12.06
N GLY A 60 3.23 -24.99 -12.90
CA GLY A 60 2.67 -26.33 -12.68
C GLY A 60 1.30 -26.35 -12.02
N LYS A 61 0.63 -25.19 -11.92
CA LYS A 61 -0.74 -25.08 -11.39
C LYS A 61 -1.75 -25.40 -12.48
N GLU A 62 -2.97 -25.77 -12.12
CA GLU A 62 -4.01 -26.08 -13.10
C GLU A 62 -4.60 -24.78 -13.68
N CYS A 63 -4.75 -24.69 -14.99
CA CYS A 63 -5.50 -23.61 -15.64
C CYS A 63 -7.00 -23.80 -15.45
N GLU A 64 -7.75 -22.70 -15.38
CA GLU A 64 -9.21 -22.78 -15.38
C GLU A 64 -9.73 -23.24 -16.75
N GLY A 65 -10.49 -24.36 -16.76
CA GLY A 65 -11.22 -24.82 -17.94
C GLY A 65 -10.44 -25.59 -19.01
N SER A 66 -9.10 -25.59 -19.01
CA SER A 66 -8.31 -26.30 -20.04
C SER A 66 -7.51 -27.51 -19.54
N GLY A 67 -7.39 -27.74 -18.23
CA GLY A 67 -6.56 -28.82 -17.69
C GLY A 67 -5.07 -28.71 -18.05
N GLU A 68 -4.67 -27.60 -18.66
CA GLU A 68 -3.29 -27.26 -19.00
C GLU A 68 -2.55 -26.75 -17.75
N SER A 69 -1.22 -26.75 -17.82
CA SER A 69 -0.38 -26.19 -16.77
C SER A 69 -0.30 -24.66 -16.92
N CYS A 70 -0.84 -23.96 -15.93
CA CYS A 70 -0.71 -22.53 -15.70
C CYS A 70 0.33 -22.22 -14.62
N GLY A 71 0.47 -20.92 -14.34
CA GLY A 71 1.43 -20.38 -13.40
C GLY A 71 2.81 -20.20 -14.03
N SER A 72 3.66 -19.45 -13.35
CA SER A 72 4.98 -19.10 -13.89
C SER A 72 6.01 -19.00 -12.79
N SER A 73 7.24 -19.46 -13.07
CA SER A 73 8.40 -19.23 -12.20
C SER A 73 8.73 -17.74 -12.03
N TYR A 74 8.16 -16.88 -12.88
CA TYR A 74 8.19 -15.42 -12.70
C TYR A 74 7.53 -14.95 -11.40
N THR A 75 6.68 -15.79 -10.76
CA THR A 75 6.03 -15.50 -9.46
C THR A 75 7.02 -15.02 -8.39
N TYR A 76 8.18 -15.67 -8.28
CA TYR A 76 9.15 -15.36 -7.21
C TYR A 76 9.69 -13.94 -7.34
N LEU A 77 10.03 -13.54 -8.57
CA LEU A 77 10.50 -12.19 -8.85
C LEU A 77 9.37 -11.18 -8.61
N TYR A 78 8.19 -11.45 -9.16
CA TYR A 78 7.02 -10.57 -9.06
C TYR A 78 6.64 -10.24 -7.61
N PHE A 79 6.44 -11.25 -6.76
CA PHE A 79 6.04 -11.01 -5.36
C PHE A 79 7.18 -10.46 -4.51
N SER A 80 8.43 -10.86 -4.76
CA SER A 80 9.58 -10.33 -4.01
C SER A 80 9.80 -8.85 -4.30
N THR A 81 9.74 -8.43 -5.58
CA THR A 81 9.90 -7.01 -5.94
C THR A 81 8.72 -6.18 -5.47
N PHE A 82 7.49 -6.72 -5.53
CA PHE A 82 6.32 -6.05 -4.97
C PHE A 82 6.48 -5.78 -3.47
N ASN A 83 6.79 -6.82 -2.68
CA ASN A 83 6.93 -6.70 -1.22
C ASN A 83 8.06 -5.74 -0.83
N PHE A 84 9.19 -5.81 -1.52
CA PHE A 84 10.31 -4.91 -1.28
C PHE A 84 9.93 -3.45 -1.57
N LEU A 85 9.38 -3.16 -2.76
CA LEU A 85 9.00 -1.80 -3.15
C LEU A 85 7.87 -1.25 -2.28
N CYS A 86 6.88 -2.08 -1.95
CA CYS A 86 5.77 -1.69 -1.09
C CYS A 86 6.27 -1.34 0.32
N SER A 87 7.11 -2.19 0.91
CA SER A 87 7.71 -1.92 2.23
C SER A 87 8.56 -0.65 2.22
N PHE A 88 9.35 -0.44 1.17
CA PHE A 88 10.14 0.77 1.01
C PHE A 88 9.27 2.04 0.94
N ILE A 89 8.19 2.01 0.15
CA ILE A 89 7.25 3.14 0.05
C ILE A 89 6.55 3.38 1.38
N MET A 90 6.06 2.33 2.05
CA MET A 90 5.38 2.43 3.35
C MET A 90 6.30 3.03 4.43
N LEU A 91 7.56 2.59 4.47
CA LEU A 91 8.56 3.13 5.40
C LEU A 91 8.84 4.60 5.11
N ASN A 92 9.05 4.98 3.84
CA ASN A 92 9.29 6.38 3.47
C ASN A 92 8.08 7.27 3.79
N LEU A 93 6.86 6.76 3.62
CA LEU A 93 5.64 7.49 4.00
C LEU A 93 5.60 7.71 5.52
N PHE A 94 5.87 6.67 6.30
CA PHE A 94 5.91 6.77 7.77
C PHE A 94 6.97 7.76 8.25
N VAL A 95 8.17 7.70 7.66
CA VAL A 95 9.25 8.65 7.96
C VAL A 95 8.85 10.08 7.62
N ALA A 96 8.25 10.32 6.44
CA ALA A 96 7.78 11.65 6.06
C ALA A 96 6.75 12.20 7.05
N VAL A 97 5.74 11.39 7.41
CA VAL A 97 4.72 11.79 8.38
C VAL A 97 5.33 12.07 9.75
N ILE A 98 6.27 11.24 10.22
CA ILE A 98 6.93 11.49 11.51
C ILE A 98 7.77 12.76 11.47
N MET A 99 8.51 13.02 10.39
CA MET A 99 9.30 14.26 10.29
C MET A 99 8.40 15.50 10.35
N ASP A 100 7.29 15.52 9.64
CA ASP A 100 6.32 16.63 9.69
C ASP A 100 5.76 16.84 11.12
N ASN A 101 5.48 15.74 11.83
CA ASN A 101 5.02 15.80 13.22
C ASN A 101 6.13 16.20 14.21
N PHE A 102 7.36 15.78 13.96
CA PHE A 102 8.52 16.11 14.81
C PHE A 102 8.89 17.59 14.70
N ASP A 103 8.86 18.15 13.49
CA ASP A 103 9.06 19.58 13.25
C ASP A 103 7.96 20.42 13.92
N TYR A 104 6.73 19.91 14.00
CA TYR A 104 5.65 20.52 14.79
C TYR A 104 5.95 20.49 16.29
N LEU A 105 6.31 19.33 16.84
CA LEU A 105 6.56 19.15 18.29
C LEU A 105 7.81 19.89 18.79
N THR A 106 8.84 20.04 17.97
CA THR A 106 10.08 20.75 18.35
C THR A 106 9.95 22.27 18.25
N ARG A 107 8.97 22.79 17.49
CA ARG A 107 8.70 24.23 17.36
C ARG A 107 8.23 24.91 18.64
N ASP A 108 7.62 24.18 19.58
CA ASP A 108 7.16 24.70 20.87
C ASP A 108 8.31 25.18 21.80
N SER A 109 9.55 24.86 21.46
CA SER A 109 10.74 25.36 22.17
C SER A 109 11.33 26.66 21.61
N SER A 110 10.76 27.18 20.51
CA SER A 110 11.17 28.47 19.96
C SER A 110 10.64 29.63 20.82
N ILE A 111 11.50 30.64 21.06
CA ILE A 111 11.22 31.83 21.92
C ILE A 111 9.91 32.56 21.57
N LEU A 112 9.39 32.41 20.35
CA LEU A 112 8.12 32.97 19.91
C LEU A 112 7.25 31.87 19.28
N GLY A 113 6.45 31.21 20.12
CA GLY A 113 5.51 30.16 19.68
C GLY A 113 4.19 30.73 19.12
N PRO A 114 3.36 29.89 18.48
CA PRO A 114 2.06 30.30 17.93
C PRO A 114 1.13 30.89 19.01
N HIS A 115 1.21 30.39 20.23
CA HIS A 115 0.43 30.90 21.37
C HIS A 115 0.76 32.37 21.73
N HIS A 116 2.01 32.80 21.56
CA HIS A 116 2.39 34.21 21.75
C HIS A 116 1.79 35.11 20.66
N LEU A 117 1.67 34.61 19.43
CA LEU A 117 1.02 35.32 18.33
C LEU A 117 -0.49 35.42 18.52
N ASP A 118 -1.15 34.33 18.94
CA ASP A 118 -2.58 34.35 19.23
C ASP A 118 -2.91 35.31 20.38
N GLU A 119 -2.07 35.36 21.43
CA GLU A 119 -2.22 36.34 22.50
C GLU A 119 -2.02 37.77 22.00
N PHE A 120 -1.01 38.02 21.16
CA PHE A 120 -0.79 39.32 20.54
C PHE A 120 -1.99 39.77 19.71
N VAL A 121 -2.51 38.91 18.83
CA VAL A 121 -3.67 39.23 17.98
C VAL A 121 -4.90 39.51 18.83
N ARG A 122 -5.14 38.72 19.89
CA ARG A 122 -6.27 38.94 20.79
C ARG A 122 -6.19 40.31 21.47
N VAL A 123 -5.02 40.67 22.00
CA VAL A 123 -4.83 41.98 22.64
C VAL A 123 -4.90 43.12 21.62
N TRP A 124 -4.30 42.95 20.45
CA TRP A 124 -4.34 43.94 19.38
C TRP A 124 -5.77 44.23 18.92
N ALA A 125 -6.62 43.21 18.83
CA ALA A 125 -8.01 43.35 18.43
C ALA A 125 -8.85 44.21 19.41
N GLU A 126 -8.44 44.32 20.68
CA GLU A 126 -9.08 45.24 21.63
C GLU A 126 -8.72 46.71 21.36
N TYR A 127 -7.51 46.98 20.83
CA TYR A 127 -7.01 48.33 20.60
C TYR A 127 -7.26 48.84 19.18
N ASP A 128 -7.31 47.96 18.18
CA ASP A 128 -7.65 48.27 16.79
C ASP A 128 -8.79 47.35 16.29
N PRO A 129 -10.05 47.65 16.67
CA PRO A 129 -11.21 46.92 16.19
C PRO A 129 -11.55 47.19 14.71
N GLY A 130 -10.91 48.17 14.07
CA GLY A 130 -11.13 48.55 12.67
C GLY A 130 -10.19 47.85 11.68
N ALA A 131 -9.12 47.21 12.17
CA ALA A 131 -8.04 46.66 11.36
C ALA A 131 -7.45 47.70 10.37
N THR A 132 -7.16 48.91 10.87
CA THR A 132 -6.63 50.05 10.11
C THR A 132 -5.32 50.55 10.69
#